data_AF-A0A1A8KHH4-F1
#
_entry.id   AF-A0A1A8KHH4-F1
#
_cell.length_a   1.000
_cell.length_b   1.000
_cell.length_c   1.000
_cell.angle_alpha   90.00
_cell.angle_beta   90.00
_cell.angle_gamma   90.00
#
_symmetry.space_group_name_H-M   'P 1'
#
loop_
_entity.id
_entity.type
_entity.pdbx_description
1 polymer ?
#
loop_
_entity_poly.entity_id
_entity_poly.type
_entity_poly.pdbx_seq_one_letter_code
_entity_poly.pdbx_strand_id
1 'polypeptide(L)'
;ELNVKCEETFQRLKTTTQHHQLEKLQWVTRQQSKSHDWHIHRAGRITSTKFHHVATTDKLSKNYIMDTTQYNKTTLNVPSVIWGENMEQTARQQYSDFMSKNHQGLLVSTCGLVVQPSEPYLEQDVSSLLLFR
;
A
#
# COMPACT_ATOMS: atom_id res chain seq x y z
N GLU A 1 13.65 22.07 -17.23
CA GLU A 1 13.28 22.54 -15.88
C GLU A 1 12.50 21.50 -15.08
N LEU A 2 11.37 20.98 -15.59
CA LEU A 2 10.53 20.01 -14.86
C LEU A 2 11.28 18.72 -14.45
N ASN A 3 11.98 18.07 -15.38
CA ASN A 3 12.72 16.83 -15.08
C ASN A 3 13.78 17.02 -13.99
N VAL A 4 14.41 18.19 -13.95
CA VAL A 4 15.40 18.53 -12.92
C VAL A 4 14.72 18.65 -11.56
N LYS A 5 13.58 19.35 -11.47
CA LYS A 5 12.80 19.45 -10.23
C LYS A 5 12.26 18.09 -9.76
N CYS A 6 11.88 17.21 -10.69
CA CYS A 6 11.47 15.84 -10.37
C CYS A 6 12.63 15.06 -9.75
N GLU A 7 13.80 15.09 -10.38
CA GLU A 7 14.99 14.41 -9.88
C GLU A 7 15.41 14.94 -8.49
N GLU A 8 15.47 16.25 -8.32
CA GLU A 8 15.74 16.89 -7.02
C GLU A 8 14.76 16.43 -5.94
N THR A 9 13.47 16.36 -6.29
CA THR A 9 12.43 15.89 -5.38
C THR A 9 12.63 14.42 -5.02
N PHE A 10 12.94 13.56 -5.99
CA PHE A 10 13.20 12.14 -5.74
C PHE A 10 14.43 11.93 -4.87
N GLN A 11 15.51 12.65 -5.13
CA GLN A 11 16.72 12.58 -4.32
C GLN A 11 16.45 13.05 -2.89
N ARG A 12 15.74 14.17 -2.72
CA ARG A 12 15.34 14.64 -1.39
C ARG A 12 14.49 13.63 -0.63
N LEU A 13 13.54 12.97 -1.31
CA LEU A 13 12.70 11.94 -0.67
C LEU A 13 13.55 10.75 -0.22
N LYS A 14 14.50 10.29 -1.05
CA LYS A 14 15.41 9.20 -0.69
C LYS A 14 16.29 9.55 0.51
N THR A 15 16.85 10.76 0.56
CA THR A 15 17.76 11.15 1.65
C THR A 15 17.05 11.51 2.95
N THR A 16 15.80 11.96 2.88
CA THR A 16 15.02 12.36 4.05
C THR A 16 14.31 11.17 4.70
N THR A 17 14.02 10.11 3.93
CA THR A 17 13.29 8.93 4.42
C THR A 17 14.19 8.06 5.29
N GLN A 18 13.94 8.06 6.60
CA GLN A 18 14.67 7.24 7.57
C GLN A 18 13.91 5.95 7.89
N HIS A 19 14.63 4.87 8.22
CA HIS A 19 14.02 3.56 8.50
C HIS A 19 12.94 3.61 9.60
N HIS A 20 13.21 4.31 10.70
CA HIS A 20 12.25 4.44 11.81
C HIS A 20 10.96 5.16 11.41
N GLN A 21 11.00 6.05 10.41
CA GLN A 21 9.82 6.72 9.89
C GLN A 21 8.96 5.76 9.07
N LEU A 22 9.59 4.84 8.35
CA LEU A 22 8.91 3.79 7.59
C LEU A 22 8.26 2.75 8.50
N GLU A 23 8.95 2.35 9.57
CA GLU A 23 8.37 1.47 10.60
C GLU A 23 7.18 2.14 11.30
N LYS A 24 7.31 3.43 11.65
CA LYS A 24 6.20 4.20 12.21
C LYS A 24 5.04 4.29 11.24
N LEU A 25 5.31 4.57 9.95
CA LEU A 25 4.29 4.61 8.90
C LEU A 25 3.54 3.29 8.81
N GLN A 26 4.26 2.17 8.72
CA GLN A 26 3.65 0.84 8.69
C GLN A 26 2.78 0.60 9.93
N TRP A 27 3.24 1.02 11.11
CA TRP A 27 2.50 0.83 12.36
C TRP A 27 1.21 1.66 12.42
N VAL A 28 1.26 2.96 12.14
CA VAL A 28 0.08 3.85 12.21
C VAL A 28 -0.95 3.54 11.11
N THR A 29 -0.51 2.95 10.01
CA THR A 29 -1.36 2.59 8.87
C THR A 29 -1.81 1.12 8.86
N ARG A 30 -1.54 0.37 9.94
CA ARG A 30 -1.81 -1.07 10.05
C ARG A 30 -3.28 -1.46 9.96
N GLN A 31 -4.19 -0.52 10.21
CA GLN A 31 -5.64 -0.70 10.03
C GLN A 31 -6.12 -0.44 8.59
N GLN A 32 -5.19 -0.21 7.66
CA GLN A 32 -5.42 -0.10 6.22
C GLN A 32 -6.57 0.85 5.88
N SER A 33 -7.62 0.39 5.19
CA SER A 33 -8.77 1.20 4.75
C SER A 33 -9.46 1.96 5.89
N LYS A 34 -9.33 1.49 7.14
CA LYS A 34 -9.90 2.12 8.34
C LYS A 34 -9.01 3.23 8.92
N SER A 35 -7.74 3.32 8.51
CA SER A 35 -6.79 4.34 8.97
C SER A 35 -6.84 5.58 8.08
N HIS A 36 -7.05 6.76 8.70
CA HIS A 36 -6.99 8.04 7.98
C HIS A 36 -5.59 8.30 7.41
N ASP A 37 -4.55 7.99 8.19
CA ASP A 37 -3.15 8.14 7.77
C ASP A 37 -2.83 7.26 6.55
N TRP A 38 -3.42 6.07 6.46
CA TRP A 38 -3.25 5.18 5.31
C TRP A 38 -3.74 5.84 4.01
N HIS A 39 -4.90 6.51 4.03
CA HIS A 39 -5.41 7.25 2.87
C HIS A 39 -4.56 8.46 2.51
N ILE A 40 -4.05 9.20 3.51
CA ILE A 40 -3.16 10.34 3.28
C ILE A 40 -1.86 9.88 2.63
N HIS A 41 -1.24 8.85 3.18
CA HIS A 41 0.10 8.43 2.76
C HIS A 41 0.13 7.70 1.42
N ARG A 42 -1.01 7.17 0.94
CA ARG A 42 -1.18 6.65 -0.42
C ARG A 42 -1.27 7.75 -1.47
N ALA A 43 -1.83 8.90 -1.14
CA ALA A 43 -1.93 10.01 -2.09
C ALA A 43 -0.52 10.44 -2.55
N GLY A 44 -0.32 10.46 -3.87
CA GLY A 44 0.96 10.74 -4.52
C GLY A 44 1.87 9.53 -4.75
N ARG A 45 1.43 8.31 -4.44
CA ARG A 45 2.20 7.06 -4.66
C ARG A 45 1.57 6.19 -5.73
N ILE A 46 2.37 5.33 -6.35
CA ILE A 46 1.85 4.25 -7.17
C ILE A 46 1.75 3.01 -6.28
N THR A 47 0.51 2.55 -6.05
CA THR A 47 0.23 1.34 -5.27
C THR A 47 0.35 0.11 -6.15
N SER A 48 0.62 -1.06 -5.54
CA SER A 48 0.67 -2.35 -6.25
C SER A 48 -0.56 -2.58 -7.15
N THR A 49 -1.76 -2.26 -6.65
CA THR A 49 -3.03 -2.37 -7.41
C THR A 49 -3.12 -1.46 -8.63
N LYS A 50 -2.35 -0.37 -8.70
CA LYS A 50 -2.29 0.56 -9.83
C LYS A 50 -1.04 0.37 -10.68
N PHE A 51 -0.05 -0.37 -10.20
CA PHE A 51 1.23 -0.54 -10.89
C PHE A 51 1.10 -1.13 -12.29
N HIS A 52 0.30 -2.20 -12.45
CA HIS A 52 0.06 -2.80 -13.77
C HIS A 52 -0.50 -1.78 -14.75
N HIS A 53 -1.49 -0.97 -14.33
CA HIS A 53 -2.08 0.06 -15.17
C HIS A 53 -1.03 1.07 -15.65
N VAL A 54 -0.16 1.54 -14.75
CA VAL A 54 0.90 2.49 -15.08
C VAL A 54 1.92 1.88 -16.03
N ALA A 55 2.30 0.61 -15.80
CA ALA A 55 3.34 -0.08 -16.56
C ALA A 55 2.91 -0.43 -18.00
N THR A 56 1.60 -0.56 -18.28
CA THR A 56 1.10 -1.03 -19.58
C THR A 56 0.33 0.02 -20.38
N THR A 57 0.23 1.26 -19.90
CA THR A 57 -0.51 2.31 -20.60
C THR A 57 0.43 3.32 -21.25
N ASP A 58 0.00 3.87 -22.37
CA ASP A 58 0.59 5.09 -22.95
C ASP A 58 -0.20 6.35 -22.58
N LYS A 59 -1.27 6.21 -21.79
CA LYS A 59 -2.13 7.34 -21.38
C LYS A 59 -1.42 8.16 -20.30
N LEU A 60 -1.07 9.40 -20.63
CA LEU A 60 -0.43 10.35 -19.72
C LEU A 60 -1.31 11.58 -19.42
N SER A 61 -2.64 11.42 -19.47
CA SER A 61 -3.54 12.54 -19.15
C SER A 61 -3.44 12.90 -17.67
N LYS A 62 -3.64 14.19 -17.34
CA LYS A 62 -3.65 14.66 -15.95
C LYS A 62 -4.60 13.84 -15.07
N ASN A 63 -5.80 13.55 -15.56
CA ASN A 63 -6.79 12.76 -14.80
C ASN A 63 -6.32 11.33 -14.55
N TYR A 64 -5.64 10.72 -15.52
CA TYR A 64 -5.07 9.39 -15.37
C TYR A 64 -3.94 9.38 -14.34
N ILE A 65 -3.04 10.37 -14.38
CA ILE A 65 -1.98 10.53 -13.37
C ILE A 65 -2.62 10.70 -11.98
N MET A 66 -3.59 11.59 -11.82
CA MET A 66 -4.26 11.84 -10.53
C MET A 66 -5.01 10.60 -9.99
N ASP A 67 -5.56 9.75 -10.85
CA ASP A 67 -6.18 8.48 -10.44
C ASP A 67 -5.13 7.42 -10.04
N THR A 68 -4.12 7.22 -10.89
CA THR A 68 -3.05 6.25 -10.65
C THR A 68 -2.14 6.61 -9.49
N THR A 69 -2.09 7.89 -9.08
CA THR A 69 -1.39 8.34 -7.87
C THR A 69 -2.34 8.65 -6.71
N GLN A 70 -3.60 8.18 -6.77
CA GLN A 70 -4.60 8.28 -5.70
C GLN A 70 -4.85 9.68 -5.13
N TYR A 71 -4.68 10.74 -5.93
CA TYR A 71 -5.11 12.08 -5.56
C TYR A 71 -6.63 12.24 -5.66
N ASN A 72 -7.25 11.49 -6.57
CA ASN A 72 -8.70 11.38 -6.65
C ASN A 72 -9.18 10.30 -5.66
N LYS A 73 -9.96 10.70 -4.66
CA LYS A 73 -10.64 9.76 -3.77
C LYS A 73 -11.81 9.14 -4.51
N THR A 74 -11.66 7.90 -4.96
CA THR A 74 -12.75 7.12 -5.56
C THR A 74 -13.19 6.08 -4.55
N THR A 75 -14.29 6.33 -3.84
CA THR A 75 -14.90 5.31 -2.99
C THR A 75 -15.60 4.30 -3.89
N LEU A 76 -15.08 3.08 -3.95
CA LEU A 76 -15.68 1.99 -4.69
C LEU A 76 -16.85 1.39 -3.89
N ASN A 77 -18.04 1.98 -4.05
CA ASN A 77 -19.27 1.51 -3.43
C ASN A 77 -19.93 0.41 -4.29
N VAL A 78 -19.23 -0.73 -4.42
CA VAL A 78 -19.72 -1.90 -5.17
C VAL A 78 -19.98 -3.04 -4.18
N PRO A 79 -21.13 -3.73 -4.22
CA PRO A 79 -21.47 -4.77 -3.25
C PRO A 79 -20.40 -5.85 -3.08
N SER A 80 -19.74 -6.27 -4.17
CA SER A 80 -18.66 -7.27 -4.13
C SER A 80 -17.42 -6.76 -3.40
N VAL A 81 -17.07 -5.48 -3.55
CA VAL A 81 -15.93 -4.85 -2.86
C VAL A 81 -16.23 -4.73 -1.36
N ILE A 82 -17.43 -4.28 -1.00
CA ILE A 82 -17.87 -4.16 0.40
C ILE A 82 -17.90 -5.54 1.07
N TRP A 83 -18.39 -6.56 0.37
CA TRP A 83 -18.37 -7.91 0.88
C TRP A 83 -16.95 -8.41 1.12
N GLY A 84 -16.04 -8.17 0.17
CA GLY A 84 -14.61 -8.51 0.32
C GLY A 84 -13.97 -7.85 1.53
N GLU A 85 -14.16 -6.54 1.70
CA GLU A 85 -13.66 -5.78 2.86
C GLU A 85 -14.20 -6.33 4.19
N ASN A 86 -15.49 -6.67 4.23
CA ASN A 86 -16.12 -7.22 5.44
C ASN A 86 -15.64 -8.65 5.75
N MET A 87 -15.34 -9.46 4.73
CA MET A 87 -14.95 -10.87 4.88
C MET A 87 -13.45 -11.09 5.07
N GLU A 88 -12.62 -10.09 4.80
CA GLU A 88 -11.16 -10.22 4.87
C GLU A 88 -10.66 -10.72 6.24
N GLN A 89 -11.23 -10.20 7.34
CA GLN A 89 -10.87 -10.65 8.69
C GLN A 89 -11.28 -12.10 8.94
N THR A 90 -12.47 -12.50 8.49
CA THR A 90 -12.95 -13.89 8.58
C THR A 90 -12.03 -14.83 7.82
N ALA A 91 -11.69 -14.48 6.57
CA ALA A 91 -10.79 -15.27 5.73
C ALA A 91 -9.40 -15.43 6.37
N ARG A 92 -8.86 -14.36 6.94
CA ARG A 92 -7.58 -14.38 7.67
C ARG A 92 -7.63 -15.31 8.88
N GLN A 93 -8.71 -15.26 9.67
CA GLN A 93 -8.87 -16.12 10.84
C GLN A 93 -8.94 -17.59 10.42
N GLN A 94 -9.76 -17.91 9.42
CA GLN A 94 -9.88 -19.27 8.90
C GLN A 94 -8.55 -19.81 8.37
N TYR A 95 -7.78 -18.98 7.66
CA TYR A 95 -6.44 -19.34 7.22
C TYR A 95 -5.50 -19.62 8.39
N SER A 96 -5.48 -18.73 9.40
CA SER A 96 -4.65 -18.89 10.60
C SER A 96 -4.99 -20.17 11.37
N ASP A 97 -6.28 -20.47 11.54
CA ASP A 97 -6.77 -21.66 12.23
C ASP A 97 -6.45 -22.95 11.45
N PHE A 98 -6.50 -22.89 10.13
CA PHE A 98 -6.13 -24.01 9.27
C PHE A 98 -4.63 -24.29 9.33
N MET A 99 -3.80 -23.26 9.18
CA MET A 99 -2.35 -23.40 9.06
C MET A 99 -1.66 -23.66 10.41
N SER A 100 -2.20 -23.13 11.52
CA SER A 100 -1.65 -23.39 12.87
C SER A 100 -1.64 -24.87 13.27
N LYS A 101 -2.46 -25.71 12.61
CA LYS A 101 -2.45 -27.16 12.79
C LYS A 101 -1.16 -27.83 12.30
N ASN A 102 -0.54 -27.25 11.27
CA ASN A 102 0.63 -27.81 10.58
C ASN A 102 1.91 -27.00 10.79
N HIS A 103 1.80 -25.77 11.31
CA HIS A 103 2.93 -24.86 11.50
C HIS A 103 3.02 -24.38 12.95
N GLN A 104 4.09 -24.77 13.64
CA GLN A 104 4.46 -24.15 14.91
C GLN A 104 4.99 -22.74 14.67
N GLY A 105 4.62 -21.79 15.54
CA GLY A 105 5.11 -20.40 15.45
C GLY A 105 4.46 -19.54 14.37
N LEU A 106 3.39 -19.99 13.72
CA LEU A 106 2.69 -19.21 12.69
C LEU A 106 2.21 -17.86 13.23
N LEU A 107 2.64 -16.76 12.60
CA LEU A 107 2.15 -15.41 12.87
C LEU A 107 1.45 -14.83 11.65
N VAL A 108 0.12 -14.72 11.73
CA VAL A 108 -0.69 -14.03 10.73
C VAL A 108 -1.14 -12.70 11.33
N SER A 109 -0.83 -11.59 10.68
CA SER A 109 -1.25 -10.27 11.16
C SER A 109 -1.50 -9.31 10.01
N THR A 110 -2.21 -8.22 10.29
CA THR A 110 -2.33 -7.12 9.34
C THR A 110 -1.00 -6.38 9.21
N CYS A 111 -0.73 -5.89 8.01
CA CYS A 111 0.39 -5.00 7.72
C CYS A 111 -0.16 -3.64 7.28
N GLY A 112 0.54 -2.56 7.64
CA GLY A 112 0.26 -1.24 7.08
C GLY A 112 1.04 -1.01 5.79
N LEU A 113 1.20 0.26 5.43
CA LEU A 113 1.96 0.66 4.24
C LEU A 113 3.44 0.33 4.40
N VAL A 114 3.97 -0.39 3.42
CA VAL A 114 5.41 -0.64 3.29
C VAL A 114 5.92 0.14 2.09
N VAL A 115 6.87 1.04 2.36
CA VAL A 115 7.50 1.87 1.35
C VAL A 115 8.96 1.47 1.23
N GLN A 116 9.43 1.27 0.01
CA GLN A 116 10.83 0.96 -0.24
C GLN A 116 11.67 2.25 -0.14
N PRO A 117 12.69 2.33 0.74
CA PRO A 117 13.46 3.57 0.94
C PRO A 117 14.17 4.05 -0.35
N SER A 118 14.63 3.12 -1.19
CA SER A 118 15.31 3.44 -2.45
C SER A 118 14.36 3.98 -3.52
N GLU A 119 13.06 3.70 -3.39
CA GLU A 119 12.01 4.06 -4.35
C GLU A 119 10.77 4.58 -3.60
N PRO A 120 10.88 5.74 -2.93
CA PRO A 120 9.84 6.25 -2.04
C PRO A 120 8.60 6.78 -2.77
N TYR A 121 8.45 6.53 -4.06
CA TYR A 121 7.25 6.81 -4.86
C TYR A 121 6.45 5.52 -5.16
N LEU A 122 7.07 4.36 -5.00
CA LEU A 122 6.40 3.07 -5.05
C LEU A 122 5.96 2.65 -3.66
N GLU A 123 4.78 2.06 -3.61
CA GLU A 123 4.27 1.40 -2.42
C GLU A 123 4.14 -0.10 -2.69
N GLN A 124 4.64 -0.89 -1.73
CA GLN A 124 4.38 -2.31 -1.69
C GLN A 124 3.15 -2.54 -0.82
N ASP A 125 2.05 -2.91 -1.47
CA ASP A 125 0.84 -3.32 -0.77
C ASP A 125 0.99 -4.79 -0.37
N VAL A 126 1.33 -5.02 0.90
CA VAL A 126 1.48 -6.35 1.50
C VAL A 126 0.24 -6.66 2.33
N SER A 127 -0.91 -6.76 1.64
CA SER A 127 -2.20 -7.10 2.24
C SER A 127 -2.19 -8.45 3.00
N SER A 128 -1.16 -9.29 2.83
CA SER A 128 -0.91 -10.47 3.67
C SER A 128 0.57 -10.81 3.73
N LEU A 129 1.34 -10.15 4.60
CA LEU A 129 2.69 -10.62 4.91
C LEU A 129 2.59 -11.77 5.92
N LEU A 130 2.64 -13.00 5.40
CA LEU A 130 2.84 -14.20 6.20
C LEU A 130 4.28 -14.18 6.72
N LEU A 131 4.46 -13.72 7.96
CA LEU A 131 5.72 -13.87 8.67
C LEU A 131 5.80 -15.30 9.19
N PHE A 132 6.43 -16.16 8.39
CA PHE A 132 7.01 -17.40 8.91
C PHE A 132 8.27 -17.01 9.70
N ARG A 133 8.23 -17.17 11.01
CA ARG A 133 9.44 -17.29 11.83
C ARG A 133 9.62 -18.72 12.25
#